data_AF-A0AAU1TTW4-F1
#
_entry.id   AF-A0AAU1TTW4-F1
#
_cell.length_a   1.000
_cell.length_b   1.000
_cell.length_c   1.000
_cell.angle_alpha   90.00
_cell.angle_beta   90.00
_cell.angle_gamma   90.00
#
_symmetry.space_group_name_H-M   'P 1'
#
loop_
_entity.id
_entity.type
_entity.pdbx_description
1 polymer ?
#
loop_
_entity_poly.entity_id
_entity_poly.type
_entity_poly.pdbx_seq_one_letter_code
_entity_poly.pdbx_strand_id
1 'polypeptide(L)'
;MGGDQVYAAPDGTVGWRPAGRVPVRPNWDGTLPVPGDGRYEWDGFLDADALPAERDPDQGWFATANQMNLPPGYPNDRDTVTYDWYAPTRHHRIAEELDARADWTVEDCVRLQTDTVSLPARRILPLLAGLTGDDPLTERAVGLLRAWDADITADSAAAALFEIWYRRHLRPAVFGKALREVGPEAEHAAALARILPPDDPASDPRVDLDLLTGPETGLDPGTLLATLSDAAGELSALLGPDPAAWTWGALHHARVYHPVTALHDGPQPPWASVGPAPRGGSADTVGVAPYGPDFRQTTGATFRLVVDVGSWDDSVAMNSPGQSGNPDSEHYSDLFAAWAADGSFPLLYSREQVEKHTARTITLRPPAPATAQDPNGR
;
A
#
# COMPACT_ATOMS: atom_id res chain seq x y z
N MET A 1 14.63 -9.88 -7.94
CA MET A 1 13.27 -9.35 -7.80
C MET A 1 12.36 -10.17 -8.71
N GLY A 2 11.27 -10.70 -8.16
CA GLY A 2 10.15 -11.23 -8.94
C GLY A 2 8.99 -10.25 -8.91
N GLY A 3 8.12 -10.28 -9.91
CA GLY A 3 6.90 -9.48 -9.94
C GLY A 3 5.73 -10.32 -10.44
N ASP A 4 4.57 -10.19 -9.82
CA ASP A 4 3.36 -10.85 -10.28
C ASP A 4 2.90 -10.26 -11.61
N GLN A 5 2.65 -11.13 -12.59
CA GLN A 5 2.04 -10.75 -13.87
C GLN A 5 0.60 -11.24 -13.87
N VAL A 6 -0.33 -10.31 -13.90
CA VAL A 6 -1.75 -10.59 -14.18
C VAL A 6 -2.03 -10.27 -15.64
N TYR A 7 -2.87 -11.07 -16.29
CA TYR A 7 -3.26 -10.85 -17.68
C TYR A 7 -4.74 -11.12 -17.89
N ALA A 8 -5.28 -10.47 -18.91
CA ALA A 8 -6.63 -10.66 -19.41
C ALA A 8 -6.62 -10.60 -20.95
N ALA A 9 -7.51 -11.34 -21.60
CA ALA A 9 -7.62 -11.38 -23.06
C ALA A 9 -9.06 -11.12 -23.54
N PRO A 10 -9.26 -10.65 -24.80
CA PRO A 10 -10.58 -10.32 -25.33
C PRO A 10 -11.57 -11.50 -25.41
N ASP A 11 -11.09 -12.74 -25.30
CA ASP A 11 -11.95 -13.93 -25.24
C ASP A 11 -12.49 -14.23 -23.82
N GLY A 12 -12.18 -13.37 -22.85
CA GLY A 12 -12.57 -13.52 -21.45
C GLY A 12 -11.55 -14.28 -20.60
N THR A 13 -10.44 -14.75 -21.19
CA THR A 13 -9.38 -15.42 -20.42
C THR A 13 -8.78 -14.45 -19.41
N VAL A 14 -8.58 -14.90 -18.18
CA VAL A 14 -7.75 -14.21 -17.17
C VAL A 14 -6.73 -15.15 -16.56
N GLY A 15 -5.63 -14.61 -16.04
CA GLY A 15 -4.70 -15.44 -15.29
C GLY A 15 -3.56 -14.68 -14.65
N TRP A 16 -2.72 -15.45 -13.98
CA TRP A 16 -1.59 -14.96 -13.22
C TRP A 16 -0.38 -15.89 -13.32
N ARG A 17 0.81 -15.28 -13.31
CA ARG A 17 2.08 -15.97 -13.15
C ARG A 17 3.12 -15.01 -12.56
N PRO A 18 3.99 -15.44 -11.64
CA PRO A 18 5.12 -14.63 -11.24
C PRO A 18 6.17 -14.59 -12.37
N ALA A 19 6.69 -13.40 -12.64
CA ALA A 19 7.87 -13.21 -13.47
C ALA A 19 9.09 -13.07 -12.56
N GLY A 20 10.02 -14.02 -12.65
CA GLY A 20 11.25 -13.99 -11.87
C GLY A 20 12.11 -15.23 -12.12
N ARG A 21 13.36 -15.18 -11.67
CA ARG A 21 14.25 -16.36 -11.62
C ARG A 21 14.31 -16.85 -10.19
N VAL A 22 13.81 -18.06 -9.95
CA VAL A 22 13.85 -18.72 -8.64
C VAL A 22 15.00 -19.72 -8.65
N PRO A 23 16.01 -19.57 -7.79
CA PRO A 23 17.15 -20.48 -7.78
C PRO A 23 16.75 -21.84 -7.22
N VAL A 24 17.30 -22.92 -7.79
CA VAL A 24 17.17 -24.25 -7.23
C VAL A 24 18.14 -24.37 -6.06
N ARG A 25 17.63 -24.67 -4.87
CA ARG A 25 18.41 -24.81 -3.65
C ARG A 25 18.32 -26.27 -3.16
N PRO A 26 19.34 -27.11 -3.38
CA PRO A 26 19.22 -28.55 -3.11
C PRO A 26 19.06 -28.93 -1.63
N ASN A 27 19.55 -28.10 -0.71
CA ASN A 27 19.71 -28.45 0.71
C ASN A 27 19.45 -27.29 1.69
N TRP A 28 18.79 -26.22 1.24
CA TRP A 28 18.41 -25.06 2.06
C TRP A 28 17.26 -24.30 1.41
N ASP A 29 16.55 -23.48 2.17
CA ASP A 29 15.29 -22.86 1.71
C ASP A 29 15.39 -21.37 1.38
N GLY A 30 16.50 -20.70 1.70
CA GLY A 30 16.66 -19.26 1.47
C GLY A 30 16.35 -18.36 2.66
N THR A 31 15.85 -18.90 3.77
CA THR A 31 15.36 -18.08 4.91
C THR A 31 16.46 -17.56 5.81
N LEU A 32 17.63 -18.23 5.84
CA LEU A 32 18.78 -17.84 6.66
C LEU A 32 20.08 -17.82 5.85
N PRO A 33 21.08 -17.02 6.28
CA PRO A 33 22.41 -17.07 5.70
C PRO A 33 23.03 -18.47 5.79
N VAL A 34 23.73 -18.88 4.73
CA VAL A 34 24.46 -20.14 4.63
C VAL A 34 25.95 -19.89 4.34
N PRO A 35 26.86 -20.79 4.74
CA PRO A 35 28.27 -20.70 4.39
C PRO A 35 28.51 -20.68 2.86
N GLY A 36 29.34 -19.74 2.38
CA GLY A 36 29.76 -19.64 0.98
C GLY A 36 30.96 -20.53 0.62
N ASP A 37 31.00 -21.76 1.13
CA ASP A 37 32.13 -22.69 0.96
C ASP A 37 31.89 -23.76 -0.12
N GLY A 38 30.89 -23.55 -0.98
CA GLY A 38 30.52 -24.48 -2.06
C GLY A 38 29.44 -25.51 -1.69
N ARG A 39 29.07 -25.65 -0.40
CA ARG A 39 28.05 -26.64 0.04
C ARG A 39 26.60 -26.22 -0.19
N TYR A 40 26.36 -24.93 -0.44
CA TYR A 40 25.02 -24.34 -0.54
C TYR A 40 24.83 -23.55 -1.85
N GLU A 41 25.63 -23.86 -2.86
CA GLU A 41 25.51 -23.25 -4.19
C GLU A 41 24.15 -23.53 -4.80
N TRP A 42 23.69 -22.61 -5.65
CA TRP A 42 22.50 -22.81 -6.44
C TRP A 42 22.76 -23.81 -7.57
N ASP A 43 21.80 -24.69 -7.84
CA ASP A 43 21.84 -25.61 -8.97
C ASP A 43 21.03 -25.06 -10.15
N GLY A 44 21.41 -23.87 -10.60
CA GLY A 44 20.66 -23.13 -11.63
C GLY A 44 19.36 -22.52 -11.10
N PHE A 45 18.35 -22.49 -11.97
CA PHE A 45 17.05 -21.84 -11.70
C PHE A 45 15.91 -22.78 -12.10
N LEU A 46 14.78 -22.66 -11.43
CA LEU A 46 13.54 -23.33 -11.84
C LEU A 46 13.17 -22.93 -13.26
N ASP A 47 12.72 -23.91 -14.04
CA ASP A 47 12.06 -23.65 -15.32
C ASP A 47 10.81 -22.82 -15.10
N ALA A 48 10.47 -21.98 -16.08
CA ALA A 48 9.28 -21.13 -15.97
C ALA A 48 8.03 -21.98 -15.67
N ASP A 49 7.89 -23.15 -16.28
CA ASP A 49 6.74 -24.05 -16.15
C ASP A 49 6.64 -24.74 -14.79
N ALA A 50 7.69 -24.67 -13.97
CA ALA A 50 7.65 -25.10 -12.58
C ALA A 50 7.17 -23.99 -11.63
N LEU A 51 7.13 -22.72 -12.07
CA LEU A 51 6.62 -21.61 -11.25
C LEU A 51 5.10 -21.70 -11.09
N PRO A 52 4.54 -21.22 -9.96
CA PRO A 52 3.09 -21.26 -9.74
C PRO A 52 2.38 -20.41 -10.81
N ALA A 53 1.20 -20.83 -11.22
CA ALA A 53 0.40 -20.10 -12.18
C ALA A 53 -1.07 -20.44 -11.98
N GLU A 54 -1.94 -19.53 -12.39
CA GLU A 54 -3.38 -19.71 -12.38
C GLU A 54 -3.97 -19.17 -13.69
N ARG A 55 -4.98 -19.86 -14.22
CA ARG A 55 -5.67 -19.48 -15.44
C ARG A 55 -7.14 -19.83 -15.29
N ASP A 56 -7.99 -18.88 -15.64
CA ASP A 56 -9.45 -19.00 -15.65
C ASP A 56 -9.98 -19.66 -14.35
N PRO A 57 -9.68 -19.07 -13.17
CA PRO A 57 -10.07 -19.66 -11.89
C PRO A 57 -11.60 -19.77 -11.75
N ASP A 58 -12.08 -20.82 -11.10
CA ASP A 58 -13.52 -21.12 -10.96
C ASP A 58 -14.33 -19.97 -10.34
N GLN A 59 -13.71 -19.18 -9.44
CA GLN A 59 -14.34 -18.01 -8.81
C GLN A 59 -14.52 -16.81 -9.75
N GLY A 60 -13.93 -16.86 -10.96
CA GLY A 60 -14.10 -15.84 -12.00
C GLY A 60 -13.21 -14.61 -11.87
N TRP A 61 -12.35 -14.54 -10.84
CA TRP A 61 -11.42 -13.43 -10.63
C TRP A 61 -10.09 -13.91 -10.05
N PHE A 62 -9.04 -13.11 -10.27
CA PHE A 62 -7.73 -13.28 -9.64
C PHE A 62 -7.26 -11.94 -9.05
N ALA A 63 -6.71 -11.96 -7.85
CA ALA A 63 -6.12 -10.78 -7.21
C ALA A 63 -4.82 -11.10 -6.48
N THR A 64 -3.81 -10.25 -6.66
CA THR A 64 -2.57 -10.27 -5.88
C THR A 64 -2.32 -8.90 -5.25
N ALA A 65 -1.93 -8.93 -3.98
CA ALA A 65 -1.60 -7.80 -3.13
C ALA A 65 -0.45 -8.18 -2.18
N ASN A 66 0.55 -8.93 -2.68
CA ASN A 66 1.75 -9.38 -1.96
C ASN A 66 1.50 -10.37 -0.80
N GLN A 67 0.28 -10.87 -0.66
CA GLN A 67 -0.05 -11.97 0.24
C GLN A 67 0.52 -13.30 -0.28
N MET A 68 0.53 -14.33 0.58
CA MET A 68 0.82 -15.70 0.14
C MET A 68 -0.26 -16.14 -0.87
N ASN A 69 0.15 -16.27 -2.14
CA ASN A 69 -0.72 -16.54 -3.28
C ASN A 69 -0.32 -17.82 -4.02
N LEU A 70 0.40 -18.73 -3.37
CA LEU A 70 0.76 -20.01 -3.96
C LEU A 70 -0.49 -20.88 -4.12
N PRO A 71 -0.75 -21.46 -5.32
CA PRO A 71 -1.88 -22.34 -5.52
C PRO A 71 -1.86 -23.54 -4.57
N PRO A 72 -3.03 -24.07 -4.18
CA PRO A 72 -3.11 -25.30 -3.40
C PRO A 72 -2.28 -26.43 -4.03
N GLY A 73 -1.38 -27.02 -3.23
CA GLY A 73 -0.53 -28.13 -3.67
C GLY A 73 0.79 -27.74 -4.35
N TYR A 74 1.09 -26.44 -4.51
CA TYR A 74 2.40 -26.01 -4.97
C TYR A 74 3.52 -26.45 -3.98
N PRO A 75 4.58 -27.14 -4.42
CA PRO A 75 5.59 -27.73 -3.54
C PRO A 75 6.65 -26.69 -3.10
N ASN A 76 6.25 -25.67 -2.34
CA ASN A 76 7.14 -24.58 -1.93
C ASN A 76 8.27 -25.00 -0.98
N ASP A 77 8.18 -26.19 -0.39
CA ASP A 77 9.24 -26.81 0.41
C ASP A 77 10.44 -27.24 -0.44
N ARG A 78 10.20 -27.61 -1.70
CA ARG A 78 11.23 -27.99 -2.67
C ARG A 78 11.53 -26.87 -3.66
N ASP A 79 10.49 -26.27 -4.22
CA ASP A 79 10.55 -25.28 -5.29
C ASP A 79 10.32 -23.88 -4.70
N THR A 80 11.14 -23.56 -3.68
CA THR A 80 10.94 -22.43 -2.77
C THR A 80 10.97 -21.08 -3.47
N VAL A 81 9.80 -20.46 -3.61
CA VAL A 81 9.65 -19.09 -4.11
C VAL A 81 10.01 -18.10 -3.00
N THR A 82 9.30 -18.15 -1.88
CA THR A 82 9.56 -17.35 -0.68
C THR A 82 8.74 -17.90 0.50
N TYR A 83 9.15 -17.57 1.72
CA TYR A 83 8.36 -17.71 2.94
C TYR A 83 7.95 -16.36 3.54
N ASP A 84 8.50 -15.26 3.01
CA ASP A 84 8.21 -13.91 3.44
C ASP A 84 7.11 -13.31 2.58
N TRP A 85 5.96 -13.09 3.21
CA TRP A 85 4.75 -12.55 2.59
C TRP A 85 4.20 -11.39 3.42
N TYR A 86 3.56 -10.43 2.75
CA TYR A 86 2.81 -9.39 3.45
C TYR A 86 1.55 -9.96 4.10
N ALA A 87 1.06 -9.28 5.14
CA ALA A 87 -0.25 -9.53 5.69
C ALA A 87 -1.34 -9.49 4.59
N PRO A 88 -2.30 -10.43 4.61
CA PRO A 88 -3.26 -10.58 3.52
C PRO A 88 -4.42 -9.56 3.58
N THR A 89 -4.34 -8.52 4.41
CA THR A 89 -5.44 -7.56 4.65
C THR A 89 -5.96 -6.93 3.37
N ARG A 90 -5.06 -6.43 2.51
CA ARG A 90 -5.40 -5.85 1.21
C ARG A 90 -6.04 -6.87 0.28
N HIS A 91 -5.48 -8.07 0.20
CA HIS A 91 -6.04 -9.14 -0.62
C HIS A 91 -7.44 -9.56 -0.15
N HIS A 92 -7.62 -9.77 1.15
CA HIS A 92 -8.93 -10.12 1.71
C HIS A 92 -9.97 -9.03 1.45
N ARG A 93 -9.59 -7.76 1.50
CA ARG A 93 -10.51 -6.65 1.16
C ARG A 93 -10.87 -6.65 -0.32
N ILE A 94 -9.91 -6.88 -1.21
CA ILE A 94 -10.16 -7.02 -2.65
C ILE A 94 -11.08 -8.23 -2.93
N ALA A 95 -10.81 -9.37 -2.30
CA ALA A 95 -11.62 -10.58 -2.43
C ALA A 95 -13.05 -10.36 -1.92
N GLU A 96 -13.23 -9.69 -0.77
CA GLU A 96 -14.55 -9.35 -0.23
C GLU A 96 -15.41 -8.57 -1.24
N GLU A 97 -14.82 -7.61 -1.94
CA GLU A 97 -15.52 -6.82 -2.96
C GLU A 97 -15.78 -7.63 -4.23
N LEU A 98 -14.78 -8.37 -4.75
CA LEU A 98 -14.91 -9.17 -5.96
C LEU A 98 -15.91 -10.34 -5.80
N ASP A 99 -16.01 -10.93 -4.62
CA ASP A 99 -16.97 -11.99 -4.32
C ASP A 99 -18.41 -11.45 -4.16
N ALA A 100 -18.57 -10.18 -3.79
CA ALA A 100 -19.89 -9.60 -3.51
C ALA A 100 -20.70 -9.32 -4.79
N ARG A 101 -20.03 -9.17 -5.96
CA ARG A 101 -20.69 -8.78 -7.20
C ARG A 101 -19.89 -9.13 -8.46
N ALA A 102 -20.58 -9.24 -9.58
CA ALA A 102 -19.98 -9.57 -10.90
C ALA A 102 -20.17 -8.46 -11.96
N ASP A 103 -20.95 -7.42 -11.66
CA ASP A 103 -21.30 -6.32 -12.58
C ASP A 103 -20.32 -5.14 -12.47
N TRP A 104 -19.03 -5.43 -12.60
CA TRP A 104 -17.96 -4.45 -12.46
C TRP A 104 -17.93 -3.44 -13.61
N THR A 105 -17.83 -2.16 -13.27
CA THR A 105 -17.52 -1.09 -14.22
C THR A 105 -16.08 -0.59 -14.05
N VAL A 106 -15.58 0.16 -15.04
CA VAL A 106 -14.28 0.85 -14.94
C VAL A 106 -14.22 1.76 -13.70
N GLU A 107 -15.32 2.44 -13.37
CA GLU A 107 -15.42 3.31 -12.19
C GLU A 107 -15.33 2.52 -10.88
N ASP A 108 -16.01 1.37 -10.79
CA ASP A 108 -15.91 0.48 -9.62
C ASP A 108 -14.47 0.01 -9.39
N CYS A 109 -13.75 -0.34 -10.47
CA CYS A 109 -12.34 -0.73 -10.39
C CYS A 109 -11.44 0.42 -9.91
N VAL A 110 -11.69 1.66 -10.34
CA VAL A 110 -10.95 2.84 -9.82
C VAL A 110 -11.21 3.00 -8.33
N ARG A 111 -12.46 2.88 -7.89
CA ARG A 111 -12.83 2.98 -6.47
C ARG A 111 -12.16 1.90 -5.64
N LEU A 112 -12.11 0.65 -6.12
CA LEU A 112 -11.47 -0.45 -5.42
C LEU A 112 -9.97 -0.21 -5.22
N GLN A 113 -9.28 0.34 -6.22
CA GLN A 113 -7.86 0.69 -6.12
C GLN A 113 -7.55 1.74 -5.04
N THR A 114 -8.56 2.49 -4.60
CA THR A 114 -8.46 3.53 -3.59
C THR A 114 -9.32 3.25 -2.35
N ASP A 115 -9.75 1.99 -2.16
CA ASP A 115 -10.56 1.59 -1.01
C ASP A 115 -9.76 1.75 0.30
N THR A 116 -10.34 2.46 1.25
CA THR A 116 -9.71 2.83 2.54
C THR A 116 -10.27 2.07 3.74
N VAL A 117 -11.02 0.99 3.52
CA VAL A 117 -11.57 0.18 4.60
C VAL A 117 -10.48 -0.63 5.30
N SER A 118 -10.43 -0.53 6.62
CA SER A 118 -9.47 -1.24 7.46
C SER A 118 -10.03 -2.53 8.04
N LEU A 119 -9.57 -3.68 7.51
CA LEU A 119 -9.89 -4.98 8.11
C LEU A 119 -9.32 -5.16 9.52
N PRO A 120 -8.12 -4.65 9.88
CA PRO A 120 -7.66 -4.60 11.26
C PRO A 120 -8.64 -3.85 12.18
N ALA A 121 -9.15 -2.68 11.75
CA ALA A 121 -10.14 -1.94 12.53
C ALA A 121 -11.41 -2.76 12.76
N ARG A 122 -11.96 -3.41 11.71
CA ARG A 122 -13.13 -4.31 11.86
C ARG A 122 -12.94 -5.42 12.88
N ARG A 123 -11.71 -5.93 13.05
CA ARG A 123 -11.37 -6.94 14.08
C ARG A 123 -11.20 -6.35 15.48
N ILE A 124 -10.72 -5.11 15.59
CA ILE A 124 -10.40 -4.46 16.87
C ILE A 124 -11.61 -3.76 17.48
N LEU A 125 -12.44 -3.08 16.68
CA LEU A 125 -13.60 -2.32 17.17
C LEU A 125 -14.57 -3.12 18.06
N PRO A 126 -14.86 -4.42 17.80
CA PRO A 126 -15.69 -5.23 18.69
C PRO A 126 -15.16 -5.35 20.13
N LEU A 127 -13.85 -5.20 20.35
CA LEU A 127 -13.25 -5.22 21.70
C LEU A 127 -13.71 -4.04 22.57
N LEU A 128 -14.20 -2.98 21.94
CA LEU A 128 -14.78 -1.83 22.65
C LEU A 128 -16.23 -2.06 23.05
N ALA A 129 -16.85 -3.20 22.73
CA ALA A 129 -18.25 -3.47 23.11
C ALA A 129 -18.43 -3.48 24.64
N GLY A 130 -19.46 -2.80 25.15
CA GLY A 130 -19.76 -2.71 26.58
C GLY A 130 -18.86 -1.79 27.43
N LEU A 131 -17.69 -1.37 26.93
CA LEU A 131 -16.83 -0.40 27.61
C LEU A 131 -17.46 1.01 27.75
N THR A 132 -17.14 1.73 28.81
CA THR A 132 -17.56 3.12 29.03
C THR A 132 -16.31 3.88 29.45
N GLY A 133 -16.11 5.07 28.90
CA GLY A 133 -14.99 5.93 29.27
C GLY A 133 -15.14 6.47 30.68
N ASP A 134 -14.02 6.58 31.39
CA ASP A 134 -13.98 7.07 32.77
C ASP A 134 -14.05 8.62 32.86
N ASP A 135 -13.89 9.31 31.73
CA ASP A 135 -13.98 10.75 31.59
C ASP A 135 -14.69 11.17 30.28
N PRO A 136 -15.13 12.44 30.14
CA PRO A 136 -15.89 12.89 28.97
C PRO A 136 -15.17 12.76 27.62
N LEU A 137 -13.84 12.89 27.58
CA LEU A 137 -13.07 12.76 26.34
C LEU A 137 -13.01 11.30 25.92
N THR A 138 -12.67 10.41 26.86
CA THR A 138 -12.60 8.97 26.60
C THR A 138 -13.97 8.38 26.23
N GLU A 139 -15.05 8.82 26.88
CA GLU A 139 -16.42 8.37 26.53
C GLU A 139 -16.79 8.78 25.10
N ARG A 140 -16.44 10.00 24.68
CA ARG A 140 -16.64 10.46 23.30
C ARG A 140 -15.80 9.66 22.32
N ALA A 141 -14.55 9.34 22.67
CA ALA A 141 -13.65 8.52 21.85
C ALA A 141 -14.20 7.10 21.64
N VAL A 142 -14.70 6.45 22.70
CA VAL A 142 -15.37 5.14 22.62
C VAL A 142 -16.59 5.22 21.72
N GLY A 143 -17.44 6.24 21.89
CA GLY A 143 -18.63 6.46 21.07
C GLY A 143 -18.30 6.64 19.59
N LEU A 144 -17.26 7.42 19.29
CA LEU A 144 -16.80 7.69 17.93
C LEU A 144 -16.37 6.40 17.21
N LEU A 145 -15.54 5.58 17.84
CA LEU A 145 -15.05 4.32 17.25
C LEU A 145 -16.15 3.25 17.12
N ARG A 146 -17.09 3.17 18.06
CA ARG A 146 -18.20 2.21 17.98
C ARG A 146 -19.18 2.48 16.84
N ALA A 147 -19.36 3.74 16.48
CA ALA A 147 -20.26 4.15 15.41
C ALA A 147 -19.57 4.14 14.02
N TRP A 148 -18.26 3.93 13.98
CA TRP A 148 -17.47 4.00 12.77
C TRP A 148 -17.53 2.69 11.97
N ASP A 149 -17.54 2.83 10.66
CA ASP A 149 -17.62 1.75 9.65
C ASP A 149 -16.25 1.18 9.26
N ALA A 150 -15.19 1.59 9.97
CA ALA A 150 -13.80 1.24 9.70
C ALA A 150 -13.24 1.80 8.37
N ASP A 151 -13.87 2.81 7.76
CA ASP A 151 -13.35 3.48 6.57
C ASP A 151 -12.38 4.63 6.91
N ILE A 152 -11.12 4.50 6.50
CA ILE A 152 -10.04 5.46 6.78
C ILE A 152 -10.05 6.59 5.75
N THR A 153 -11.17 7.30 5.63
CA THR A 153 -11.27 8.46 4.74
C THR A 153 -10.50 9.66 5.31
N ALA A 154 -10.08 10.58 4.44
CA ALA A 154 -9.33 11.77 4.85
C ALA A 154 -10.16 12.70 5.77
N ASP A 155 -11.48 12.69 5.68
CA ASP A 155 -12.37 13.53 6.48
C ASP A 155 -12.85 12.86 7.78
N SER A 156 -12.45 11.60 8.04
CA SER A 156 -12.94 10.84 9.20
C SER A 156 -12.20 11.17 10.49
N ALA A 157 -12.95 11.65 11.49
CA ALA A 157 -12.48 11.82 12.86
C ALA A 157 -12.15 10.48 13.53
N ALA A 158 -12.99 9.46 13.27
CA ALA A 158 -12.83 8.14 13.83
C ALA A 158 -11.58 7.44 13.27
N ALA A 159 -11.27 7.66 11.98
CA ALA A 159 -10.04 7.18 11.36
C ALA A 159 -8.79 7.79 12.01
N ALA A 160 -8.80 9.11 12.25
CA ALA A 160 -7.69 9.78 12.95
C ALA A 160 -7.49 9.19 14.34
N LEU A 161 -8.57 9.02 15.11
CA LEU A 161 -8.51 8.43 16.43
C LEU A 161 -8.03 6.99 16.39
N PHE A 162 -8.53 6.18 15.46
CA PHE A 162 -8.15 4.78 15.32
C PHE A 162 -6.67 4.62 14.95
N GLU A 163 -6.15 5.35 13.96
CA GLU A 163 -4.75 5.21 13.56
C GLU A 163 -3.79 5.70 14.66
N ILE A 164 -4.13 6.75 15.42
CA ILE A 164 -3.34 7.14 16.60
C ILE A 164 -3.43 6.05 17.68
N TRP A 165 -4.63 5.63 18.04
CA TRP A 165 -4.85 4.64 19.08
C TRP A 165 -4.16 3.31 18.75
N TYR A 166 -4.46 2.74 17.59
CA TYR A 166 -3.91 1.46 17.17
C TYR A 166 -2.40 1.50 17.07
N ARG A 167 -1.84 2.44 16.28
CA ARG A 167 -0.40 2.43 15.96
C ARG A 167 0.48 2.92 17.10
N ARG A 168 0.05 3.94 17.86
CA ARG A 168 0.91 4.61 18.85
C ARG A 168 0.67 4.16 20.28
N HIS A 169 -0.50 3.61 20.61
CA HIS A 169 -0.86 3.28 22.00
C HIS A 169 -1.20 1.81 22.20
N LEU A 170 -2.11 1.26 21.40
CA LEU A 170 -2.61 -0.10 21.55
C LEU A 170 -1.53 -1.15 21.23
N ARG A 171 -0.89 -1.06 20.05
CA ARG A 171 0.16 -2.03 19.67
C ARG A 171 1.32 -2.04 20.68
N PRO A 172 1.89 -0.90 21.11
CA PRO A 172 2.90 -0.90 22.18
C PRO A 172 2.43 -1.56 23.48
N ALA A 173 1.17 -1.35 23.90
CA ALA A 173 0.63 -1.99 25.09
C ALA A 173 0.50 -3.52 24.94
N VAL A 174 0.05 -4.00 23.78
CA VAL A 174 -0.07 -5.43 23.45
C VAL A 174 1.29 -6.12 23.50
N PHE A 175 2.27 -5.61 22.74
CA PHE A 175 3.60 -6.20 22.71
C PHE A 175 4.32 -6.02 24.04
N GLY A 176 4.12 -4.90 24.73
CA GLY A 176 4.64 -4.69 26.08
C GLY A 176 4.13 -5.73 27.08
N LYS A 177 2.85 -6.13 26.99
CA LYS A 177 2.31 -7.23 27.79
C LYS A 177 2.96 -8.56 27.43
N ALA A 178 3.01 -8.91 26.14
CA ALA A 178 3.60 -10.16 25.68
C ALA A 178 5.09 -10.29 26.06
N LEU A 179 5.85 -9.19 25.95
CA LEU A 179 7.26 -9.17 26.34
C LEU A 179 7.44 -9.35 27.85
N ARG A 180 6.52 -8.88 28.70
CA ARG A 180 6.60 -9.17 30.16
C ARG A 180 6.53 -10.65 30.50
N GLU A 181 5.98 -11.46 29.61
CA GLU A 181 5.94 -12.93 29.75
C GLU A 181 7.22 -13.59 29.21
N VAL A 182 8.08 -12.85 28.51
CA VAL A 182 9.25 -13.35 27.78
C VAL A 182 10.51 -12.53 28.04
N GLY A 183 11.50 -13.15 28.69
CA GLY A 183 12.83 -12.54 28.86
C GLY A 183 12.90 -11.45 29.93
N PRO A 184 14.10 -10.89 30.17
CA PRO A 184 14.34 -9.94 31.26
C PRO A 184 13.79 -8.54 30.94
N GLU A 185 13.25 -7.88 31.97
CA GLU A 185 12.66 -6.52 31.86
C GLU A 185 13.60 -5.48 31.24
N ALA A 186 14.91 -5.60 31.51
CA ALA A 186 15.92 -4.71 30.96
C ALA A 186 16.01 -4.71 29.42
N GLU A 187 15.49 -5.75 28.75
CA GLU A 187 15.54 -5.90 27.29
C GLU A 187 14.23 -5.49 26.60
N HIS A 188 13.12 -5.32 27.34
CA HIS A 188 11.79 -5.12 26.76
C HIS A 188 11.70 -3.89 25.87
N ALA A 189 12.28 -2.76 26.28
CA ALA A 189 12.26 -1.53 25.48
C ALA A 189 13.00 -1.69 24.14
N ALA A 190 14.16 -2.37 24.17
CA ALA A 190 14.94 -2.63 22.96
C ALA A 190 14.24 -3.64 22.04
N ALA A 191 13.61 -4.67 22.60
CA ALA A 191 12.80 -5.62 21.84
C ALA A 191 11.59 -4.93 21.19
N LEU A 192 10.88 -4.09 21.94
CA LEU A 192 9.73 -3.35 21.43
C LEU A 192 10.13 -2.42 20.27
N ALA A 193 11.24 -1.70 20.39
CA ALA A 193 11.74 -0.83 19.31
C ALA A 193 12.18 -1.61 18.06
N ARG A 194 12.49 -2.91 18.17
CA ARG A 194 12.78 -3.78 17.01
C ARG A 194 11.51 -4.34 16.38
N ILE A 195 10.48 -4.59 17.18
CA ILE A 195 9.18 -5.10 16.71
C ILE A 195 8.35 -3.98 16.08
N LEU A 196 8.34 -2.81 16.72
CA LEU A 196 7.63 -1.60 16.31
C LEU A 196 8.65 -0.45 16.15
N PRO A 197 9.37 -0.38 15.02
CA PRO A 197 10.27 0.73 14.76
C PRO A 197 9.50 2.06 14.77
N PRO A 198 9.93 3.08 15.53
CA PRO A 198 9.22 4.36 15.60
C PRO A 198 9.04 5.07 14.25
N ASP A 199 9.98 4.85 13.33
CA ASP A 199 9.98 5.44 11.99
C ASP A 199 9.15 4.65 10.96
N ASP A 200 8.63 3.48 11.34
CA ASP A 200 7.84 2.60 10.47
C ASP A 200 6.59 2.06 11.19
N PRO A 201 5.54 2.89 11.36
CA PRO A 201 4.29 2.47 11.99
C PRO A 201 3.51 1.45 11.15
N ALA A 202 3.94 1.17 9.91
CA ALA A 202 3.31 0.22 8.98
C ALA A 202 3.66 -1.25 9.28
N SER A 203 4.18 -1.56 10.48
CA SER A 203 4.57 -2.92 10.84
C SER A 203 3.39 -3.90 10.69
N ASP A 204 3.68 -5.13 10.29
CA ASP A 204 2.70 -6.19 9.97
C ASP A 204 1.65 -6.42 11.08
N PRO A 205 0.34 -6.38 10.77
CA PRO A 205 -0.73 -6.47 11.77
C PRO A 205 -1.03 -7.90 12.26
N ARG A 206 -0.46 -8.96 11.66
CA ARG A 206 -0.88 -10.34 11.93
C ARG A 206 -0.67 -10.73 13.40
N VAL A 207 0.55 -10.50 13.91
CA VAL A 207 0.92 -10.93 15.26
C VAL A 207 0.13 -10.16 16.32
N ASP A 208 0.00 -8.84 16.18
CA ASP A 208 -0.75 -8.03 17.13
C ASP A 208 -2.26 -8.29 17.07
N LEU A 209 -2.84 -8.52 15.89
CA LEU A 209 -4.25 -8.91 15.80
C LEU A 209 -4.50 -10.26 16.48
N ASP A 210 -3.59 -11.22 16.33
CA ASP A 210 -3.71 -12.52 17.00
C ASP A 210 -3.52 -12.40 18.51
N LEU A 211 -2.61 -11.53 18.98
CA LEU A 211 -2.46 -11.23 20.41
C LEU A 211 -3.67 -10.48 20.99
N LEU A 212 -4.29 -9.58 20.22
CA LEU A 212 -5.44 -8.79 20.65
C LEU A 212 -6.74 -9.60 20.69
N THR A 213 -6.95 -10.46 19.68
CA THR A 213 -8.23 -11.16 19.45
C THR A 213 -8.18 -12.65 19.77
N GLY A 214 -7.00 -13.17 20.13
CA GLY A 214 -6.80 -14.56 20.51
C GLY A 214 -7.29 -14.87 21.94
N PRO A 215 -7.61 -16.15 22.21
CA PRO A 215 -8.21 -16.58 23.47
C PRO A 215 -7.29 -16.47 24.69
N GLU A 216 -5.96 -16.47 24.50
CA GLU A 216 -4.99 -16.56 25.61
C GLU A 216 -4.31 -15.23 25.98
N THR A 217 -4.38 -14.22 25.12
CA THR A 217 -3.49 -13.04 25.19
C THR A 217 -4.21 -11.69 25.19
N GLY A 218 -5.54 -11.68 25.04
CA GLY A 218 -6.36 -10.47 24.99
C GLY A 218 -6.05 -9.43 26.09
N LEU A 219 -6.14 -8.15 25.74
CA LEU A 219 -5.99 -7.06 26.69
C LEU A 219 -7.22 -6.96 27.60
N ASP A 220 -6.99 -6.63 28.87
CA ASP A 220 -8.10 -6.35 29.78
C ASP A 220 -8.80 -5.03 29.40
N PRO A 221 -10.10 -4.89 29.72
CA PRO A 221 -10.86 -3.67 29.47
C PRO A 221 -10.20 -2.36 29.95
N GLY A 222 -9.50 -2.40 31.08
CA GLY A 222 -8.84 -1.23 31.66
C GLY A 222 -7.68 -0.76 30.79
N THR A 223 -6.85 -1.69 30.30
CA THR A 223 -5.75 -1.36 29.37
C THR A 223 -6.27 -0.82 28.04
N LEU A 224 -7.38 -1.37 27.51
CA LEU A 224 -8.02 -0.86 26.29
C LEU A 224 -8.49 0.59 26.47
N LEU A 225 -9.17 0.89 27.58
CA LEU A 225 -9.64 2.25 27.88
C LEU A 225 -8.48 3.22 28.15
N ALA A 226 -7.45 2.79 28.87
CA ALA A 226 -6.28 3.63 29.16
C ALA A 226 -5.56 4.04 27.87
N THR A 227 -5.28 3.09 26.97
CA THR A 227 -4.63 3.39 25.68
C THR A 227 -5.49 4.25 24.77
N LEU A 228 -6.82 4.10 24.80
CA LEU A 228 -7.73 4.95 24.05
C LEU A 228 -7.81 6.37 24.62
N SER A 229 -7.79 6.51 25.95
CA SER A 229 -7.69 7.80 26.64
C SER A 229 -6.41 8.54 26.25
N ASP A 230 -5.27 7.85 26.30
CA ASP A 230 -3.97 8.42 25.91
C ASP A 230 -3.98 8.88 24.44
N ALA A 231 -4.56 8.07 23.55
CA ALA A 231 -4.72 8.40 22.14
C ALA A 231 -5.62 9.62 21.91
N ALA A 232 -6.75 9.71 22.62
CA ALA A 232 -7.64 10.86 22.53
C ALA A 232 -6.99 12.13 23.06
N GLY A 233 -6.18 12.02 24.12
CA GLY A 233 -5.37 13.12 24.65
C GLY A 233 -4.31 13.60 23.66
N GLU A 234 -3.60 12.68 23.00
CA GLU A 234 -2.64 13.02 21.94
C GLU A 234 -3.34 13.71 20.76
N LEU A 235 -4.46 13.16 20.30
CA LEU A 235 -5.20 13.73 19.18
C LEU A 235 -5.78 15.10 19.52
N SER A 236 -6.21 15.31 20.77
CA SER A 236 -6.60 16.62 21.28
C SER A 236 -5.45 17.63 21.26
N ALA A 237 -4.22 17.20 21.50
CA ALA A 237 -3.04 18.07 21.42
C ALA A 237 -2.66 18.40 19.97
N LEU A 238 -2.87 17.47 19.04
CA LEU A 238 -2.56 17.64 17.62
C LEU A 238 -3.60 18.45 16.86
N LEU A 239 -4.89 18.20 17.08
CA LEU A 239 -6.00 18.74 16.28
C LEU A 239 -6.96 19.63 17.07
N GLY A 240 -6.70 19.85 18.36
CA GLY A 240 -7.54 20.65 19.25
C GLY A 240 -8.59 19.83 20.02
N PRO A 241 -9.28 20.45 20.99
CA PRO A 241 -10.03 19.75 22.03
C PRO A 241 -11.39 19.19 21.60
N ASP A 242 -11.81 19.39 20.36
CA ASP A 242 -13.10 18.92 19.87
C ASP A 242 -12.96 17.68 18.97
N PRO A 243 -13.23 16.47 19.49
CA PRO A 243 -13.30 15.25 18.70
C PRO A 243 -14.11 15.31 17.40
N ALA A 244 -15.14 16.16 17.34
CA ALA A 244 -15.97 16.29 16.14
C ALA A 244 -15.29 17.07 15.00
N ALA A 245 -14.23 17.83 15.30
CA ALA A 245 -13.47 18.62 14.34
C ALA A 245 -12.21 17.88 13.82
N TRP A 246 -11.88 16.72 14.39
CA TRP A 246 -10.75 15.92 13.95
C TRP A 246 -11.00 15.36 12.56
N THR A 247 -9.94 15.31 11.75
CA THR A 247 -9.97 14.65 10.44
C THR A 247 -8.64 13.97 10.21
N TRP A 248 -8.66 12.79 9.62
CA TRP A 248 -7.42 12.06 9.33
C TRP A 248 -6.49 12.86 8.43
N GLY A 249 -7.03 13.50 7.40
CA GLY A 249 -6.33 14.32 6.41
C GLY A 249 -5.74 15.63 6.94
N ALA A 250 -6.14 16.08 8.14
CA ALA A 250 -5.44 17.17 8.82
C ALA A 250 -4.06 16.72 9.35
N LEU A 251 -3.88 15.42 9.57
CA LEU A 251 -2.61 14.79 9.92
C LEU A 251 -1.98 14.16 8.67
N HIS A 252 -2.65 13.17 8.10
CA HIS A 252 -2.15 12.32 7.03
C HIS A 252 -2.23 12.98 5.67
N HIS A 253 -1.07 13.12 5.04
CA HIS A 253 -0.95 13.91 3.82
C HIS A 253 0.10 13.36 2.87
N ALA A 254 -0.13 13.56 1.57
CA ALA A 254 0.88 13.36 0.55
C ALA A 254 1.69 14.64 0.38
N ARG A 255 3.01 14.51 0.44
CA ARG A 255 3.95 15.54 0.00
C ARG A 255 5.16 14.87 -0.64
N VAL A 256 5.37 15.17 -1.92
CA VAL A 256 6.49 14.64 -2.69
C VAL A 256 7.60 15.68 -2.75
N TYR A 257 8.84 15.22 -2.64
CA TYR A 257 10.04 16.06 -2.67
C TYR A 257 10.90 15.66 -3.85
N HIS A 258 11.46 16.65 -4.54
CA HIS A 258 12.41 16.38 -5.62
C HIS A 258 13.74 15.88 -5.02
N PRO A 259 14.34 14.77 -5.49
CA PRO A 259 15.50 14.15 -4.82
C PRO A 259 16.71 15.07 -4.60
N VAL A 260 16.95 16.02 -5.52
CA VAL A 260 18.11 16.94 -5.42
C VAL A 260 17.95 18.05 -4.40
N THR A 261 16.75 18.24 -3.81
CA THR A 261 16.52 19.33 -2.84
C THR A 261 17.31 19.12 -1.56
N ALA A 262 17.62 17.86 -1.22
CA ALA A 262 18.50 17.49 -0.13
C ALA A 262 19.95 18.00 -0.31
N LEU A 263 20.33 18.36 -1.53
CA LEU A 263 21.65 18.91 -1.89
C LEU A 263 21.62 20.43 -2.09
N HIS A 264 20.46 21.06 -1.96
CA HIS A 264 20.31 22.48 -2.23
C HIS A 264 20.51 23.31 -0.96
N ASP A 265 21.49 24.22 -1.00
CA ASP A 265 21.69 25.23 0.04
C ASP A 265 20.77 26.43 -0.18
N GLY A 266 20.07 26.85 0.88
CA GLY A 266 19.22 28.04 0.87
C GLY A 266 17.73 27.75 0.64
N PRO A 267 16.92 28.78 0.31
CA PRO A 267 15.48 28.63 0.13
C PRO A 267 15.16 27.68 -1.02
N GLN A 268 14.35 26.66 -0.75
CA GLN A 268 13.96 25.67 -1.75
C GLN A 268 13.13 26.32 -2.87
N PRO A 269 13.38 25.99 -4.15
CA PRO A 269 12.62 26.51 -5.27
C PRO A 269 11.16 26.02 -5.24
N PRO A 270 10.21 26.71 -5.90
CA PRO A 270 8.79 26.32 -5.87
C PRO A 270 8.50 24.90 -6.37
N TRP A 271 9.33 24.37 -7.28
CA TRP A 271 9.21 23.02 -7.82
C TRP A 271 9.82 21.92 -6.93
N ALA A 272 10.49 22.30 -5.84
CA ALA A 272 11.18 21.39 -4.92
C ALA A 272 10.25 20.38 -4.24
N SER A 273 8.97 20.75 -4.07
CA SER A 273 7.97 19.85 -3.52
C SER A 273 6.59 20.12 -4.11
N VAL A 274 5.76 19.08 -4.17
CA VAL A 274 4.34 19.20 -4.54
C VAL A 274 3.50 18.70 -3.35
N GLY A 275 2.43 19.43 -3.04
CA GLY A 275 1.63 19.25 -1.83
C GLY A 275 1.99 20.24 -0.71
N PRO A 276 1.49 20.02 0.52
CA PRO A 276 0.76 18.84 0.98
C PRO A 276 -0.67 18.74 0.43
N ALA A 277 -1.21 17.52 0.33
CA ALA A 277 -2.63 17.25 0.12
C ALA A 277 -3.11 16.16 1.10
N PRO A 278 -4.31 16.30 1.70
CA PRO A 278 -4.84 15.33 2.65
C PRO A 278 -5.02 13.95 2.00
N ARG A 279 -4.80 12.86 2.77
CA ARG A 279 -4.93 11.48 2.27
C ARG A 279 -5.71 10.60 3.23
N GLY A 280 -6.57 9.75 2.67
CA GLY A 280 -7.12 8.59 3.34
C GLY A 280 -6.15 7.41 3.33
N GLY A 281 -6.61 6.28 3.85
CA GLY A 281 -5.89 5.01 3.85
C GLY A 281 -4.81 4.92 4.91
N SER A 282 -4.23 3.71 5.00
CA SER A 282 -3.10 3.37 5.86
C SER A 282 -2.25 2.28 5.20
N ALA A 283 -1.33 1.66 5.95
CA ALA A 283 -0.54 0.55 5.45
C ALA A 283 -1.37 -0.71 5.11
N ASP A 284 -2.55 -0.86 5.71
CA ASP A 284 -3.35 -2.08 5.66
C ASP A 284 -4.56 -2.00 4.70
N THR A 285 -4.80 -0.85 4.09
CA THR A 285 -5.92 -0.60 3.17
C THR A 285 -5.51 -0.85 1.71
N VAL A 286 -6.47 -1.12 0.82
CA VAL A 286 -6.19 -1.37 -0.61
C VAL A 286 -5.58 -0.13 -1.26
N GLY A 287 -6.17 1.04 -1.00
CA GLY A 287 -5.57 2.35 -1.20
C GLY A 287 -4.41 2.55 -0.23
N VAL A 288 -3.30 1.84 -0.48
CA VAL A 288 -2.17 1.73 0.43
C VAL A 288 -1.45 3.07 0.58
N ALA A 289 -1.37 3.55 1.82
CA ALA A 289 -0.80 4.83 2.18
C ALA A 289 -0.14 4.76 3.58
N PRO A 290 0.95 4.00 3.76
CA PRO A 290 1.74 4.04 4.99
C PRO A 290 2.35 5.43 5.16
N TYR A 291 2.60 5.81 6.40
CA TYR A 291 3.05 7.15 6.76
C TYR A 291 4.16 7.14 7.80
N GLY A 292 4.97 8.20 7.83
CA GLY A 292 6.04 8.38 8.81
C GLY A 292 5.55 9.03 10.11
N PRO A 293 6.47 9.32 11.06
CA PRO A 293 6.14 9.99 12.32
C PRO A 293 5.43 11.35 12.16
N ASP A 294 5.70 12.04 11.05
CA ASP A 294 5.11 13.33 10.65
C ASP A 294 3.78 13.19 9.88
N PHE A 295 3.21 11.99 9.83
CA PHE A 295 1.99 11.65 9.08
C PHE A 295 2.10 11.87 7.57
N ARG A 296 3.31 12.06 7.04
CA ARG A 296 3.49 12.12 5.59
C ARG A 296 3.43 10.71 5.02
N GLN A 297 2.58 10.51 4.01
CA GLN A 297 2.57 9.29 3.21
C GLN A 297 3.97 9.03 2.64
N THR A 298 4.54 7.86 2.95
CA THR A 298 5.93 7.50 2.57
C THR A 298 5.99 6.68 1.29
N THR A 299 4.99 5.84 1.06
CA THR A 299 4.85 5.02 -0.16
C THR A 299 3.38 4.90 -0.55
N GLY A 300 3.13 4.37 -1.74
CA GLY A 300 1.78 4.15 -2.27
C GLY A 300 1.79 4.08 -3.78
N ALA A 301 0.60 3.93 -4.37
CA ALA A 301 0.45 3.89 -5.82
C ALA A 301 0.68 5.27 -6.45
N THR A 302 1.83 5.47 -7.09
CA THR A 302 2.08 6.66 -7.94
C THR A 302 1.46 6.51 -9.32
N PHE A 303 1.26 5.27 -9.77
CA PHE A 303 0.59 4.89 -11.01
C PHE A 303 -0.57 3.94 -10.71
N ARG A 304 -1.71 4.15 -11.36
CA ARG A 304 -2.90 3.29 -11.33
C ARG A 304 -3.41 3.09 -12.74
N LEU A 305 -4.00 1.92 -13.01
CA LEU A 305 -4.46 1.54 -14.34
C LEU A 305 -5.69 0.64 -14.23
N VAL A 306 -6.72 0.94 -15.01
CA VAL A 306 -7.88 0.07 -15.24
C VAL A 306 -8.04 -0.08 -16.74
N VAL A 307 -8.00 -1.32 -17.22
CA VAL A 307 -8.08 -1.63 -18.66
C VAL A 307 -9.40 -2.32 -18.94
N ASP A 308 -10.21 -1.74 -19.82
CA ASP A 308 -11.40 -2.39 -20.36
C ASP A 308 -10.99 -3.23 -21.58
N VAL A 309 -10.87 -4.54 -21.36
CA VAL A 309 -10.31 -5.47 -22.34
C VAL A 309 -11.33 -5.75 -23.44
N GLY A 310 -11.06 -5.21 -24.62
CA GLY A 310 -11.98 -5.24 -25.76
C GLY A 310 -12.58 -3.87 -26.08
N SER A 311 -12.64 -2.96 -25.09
CA SER A 311 -13.09 -1.58 -25.23
C SER A 311 -11.98 -0.61 -24.82
N TRP A 312 -10.82 -0.71 -25.46
CA TRP A 312 -9.57 -0.10 -24.99
C TRP A 312 -9.62 1.41 -24.73
N ASP A 313 -10.43 2.17 -25.47
CA ASP A 313 -10.60 3.62 -25.28
C ASP A 313 -11.37 4.00 -24.00
N ASP A 314 -12.08 3.05 -23.38
CA ASP A 314 -12.79 3.23 -22.09
C ASP A 314 -11.85 3.01 -20.89
N SER A 315 -10.61 2.58 -21.15
CA SER A 315 -9.59 2.41 -20.11
C SER A 315 -9.21 3.73 -19.47
N VAL A 316 -8.81 3.69 -18.20
CA VAL A 316 -8.35 4.86 -17.46
C VAL A 316 -7.03 4.59 -16.75
N ALA A 317 -6.25 5.63 -16.54
CA ALA A 317 -5.01 5.58 -15.80
C ALA A 317 -4.91 6.76 -14.84
N MET A 318 -3.95 6.70 -13.92
CA MET A 318 -3.52 7.83 -13.12
C MET A 318 -2.01 7.77 -12.96
N ASN A 319 -1.37 8.93 -12.91
CA ASN A 319 0.05 9.09 -12.64
C ASN A 319 0.24 10.30 -11.71
N SER A 320 1.35 10.34 -10.97
CA SER A 320 1.65 11.41 -10.02
C SER A 320 3.16 11.68 -9.96
N PRO A 321 3.60 12.95 -9.79
CA PRO A 321 2.77 14.16 -9.71
C PRO A 321 2.32 14.69 -11.08
N GLY A 322 2.93 14.22 -12.17
CA GLY A 322 2.67 14.66 -13.54
C GLY A 322 3.45 13.79 -14.53
N GLN A 323 3.26 14.03 -15.82
CA GLN A 323 3.91 13.24 -16.88
C GLN A 323 5.37 13.68 -17.16
N SER A 324 5.72 14.93 -16.87
CA SER A 324 7.03 15.51 -17.15
C SER A 324 7.94 15.50 -15.92
N GLY A 325 9.20 15.10 -16.09
CA GLY A 325 10.24 15.29 -15.07
C GLY A 325 10.92 16.67 -15.11
N ASN A 326 10.55 17.55 -16.05
CA ASN A 326 11.10 18.90 -16.15
C ASN A 326 10.26 19.89 -15.31
N PRO A 327 10.84 20.55 -14.28
CA PRO A 327 10.17 21.56 -13.45
C PRO A 327 9.50 22.72 -14.19
N ASP A 328 9.99 23.06 -15.40
CA ASP A 328 9.45 24.14 -16.21
C ASP A 328 8.26 23.72 -17.10
N SER A 329 7.88 22.43 -17.07
CA SER A 329 6.75 21.91 -17.84
C SER A 329 5.44 22.12 -17.11
N GLU A 330 4.38 22.48 -17.85
CA GLU A 330 3.01 22.47 -17.31
C GLU A 330 2.58 21.09 -16.80
N HIS A 331 3.17 20.01 -17.33
CA HIS A 331 2.90 18.63 -16.94
C HIS A 331 3.83 18.09 -15.84
N TYR A 332 4.54 18.98 -15.12
CA TYR A 332 5.42 18.56 -14.01
C TYR A 332 4.63 18.04 -12.81
N SER A 333 3.49 18.67 -12.51
CA SER A 333 2.70 18.39 -11.30
C SER A 333 1.19 18.55 -11.46
N ASP A 334 0.70 18.65 -12.69
CA ASP A 334 -0.72 18.89 -13.02
C ASP A 334 -1.66 17.74 -12.63
N LEU A 335 -1.14 16.52 -12.46
CA LEU A 335 -1.92 15.36 -12.04
C LEU A 335 -2.00 15.19 -10.52
N PHE A 336 -1.16 15.88 -9.74
CA PHE A 336 -1.04 15.66 -8.30
C PHE A 336 -2.35 15.85 -7.54
N ALA A 337 -3.10 16.90 -7.86
CA ALA A 337 -4.37 17.18 -7.19
C ALA A 337 -5.43 16.11 -7.48
N ALA A 338 -5.55 15.68 -8.74
CA ALA A 338 -6.48 14.63 -9.13
C ALA A 338 -6.07 13.26 -8.56
N TRP A 339 -4.77 12.96 -8.52
CA TRP A 339 -4.24 11.77 -7.89
C TRP A 339 -4.52 11.75 -6.38
N ALA A 340 -4.30 12.86 -5.68
CA ALA A 340 -4.55 12.98 -4.25
C ALA A 340 -6.04 12.93 -3.88
N ALA A 341 -6.92 13.22 -4.84
CA ALA A 341 -8.36 13.05 -4.76
C ALA A 341 -8.85 11.71 -5.34
N ASP A 342 -7.94 10.73 -5.48
CA ASP A 342 -8.24 9.36 -5.90
C ASP A 342 -8.81 9.20 -7.32
N GLY A 343 -8.70 10.24 -8.16
CA GLY A 343 -9.21 10.26 -9.53
C GLY A 343 -8.43 9.43 -10.56
N SER A 344 -8.87 9.53 -11.82
CA SER A 344 -8.27 8.92 -13.01
C SER A 344 -8.39 9.85 -14.23
N PHE A 345 -7.66 9.56 -15.32
CA PHE A 345 -7.79 10.20 -16.62
C PHE A 345 -7.90 9.13 -17.73
N PRO A 346 -8.50 9.44 -18.89
CA PRO A 346 -8.65 8.47 -19.99
C PRO A 346 -7.31 7.98 -20.56
N LEU A 347 -7.18 6.66 -20.74
CA LEU A 347 -6.06 6.03 -21.45
C LEU A 347 -6.46 5.76 -22.90
N LEU A 348 -6.32 6.77 -23.74
CA LEU A 348 -6.73 6.71 -25.15
C LEU A 348 -5.83 5.76 -25.94
N TYR A 349 -6.44 4.81 -26.66
CA TYR A 349 -5.73 3.77 -27.41
C TYR A 349 -5.87 3.92 -28.92
N SER A 350 -7.10 4.15 -29.41
CA SER A 350 -7.32 4.26 -30.85
C SER A 350 -6.66 5.51 -31.41
N ARG A 351 -6.15 5.38 -32.63
CA ARG A 351 -5.48 6.49 -33.33
C ARG A 351 -6.37 7.73 -33.42
N GLU A 352 -7.67 7.54 -33.69
CA GLU A 352 -8.63 8.63 -33.78
C GLU A 352 -8.73 9.40 -32.45
N GLN A 353 -8.88 8.70 -31.32
CA GLN A 353 -8.96 9.36 -30.02
C GLN A 353 -7.65 10.06 -29.66
N VAL A 354 -6.51 9.43 -29.93
CA VAL A 354 -5.18 10.03 -29.69
C VAL A 354 -5.01 11.31 -30.51
N GLU A 355 -5.30 11.28 -31.81
CA GLU A 355 -5.16 12.44 -32.70
C GLU A 355 -6.12 13.57 -32.29
N LYS A 356 -7.36 13.24 -31.90
CA LYS A 356 -8.36 14.21 -31.42
C LYS A 356 -7.93 14.96 -30.16
N HIS A 357 -7.19 14.32 -29.26
CA HIS A 357 -6.75 14.90 -27.98
C HIS A 357 -5.27 15.30 -27.95
N THR A 358 -4.60 15.31 -29.11
CA THR A 358 -3.17 15.67 -29.19
C THR A 358 -2.94 17.16 -28.93
N ALA A 359 -2.20 17.48 -27.86
CA ALA A 359 -1.76 18.86 -27.58
C ALA A 359 -0.51 19.26 -28.38
N ARG A 360 0.43 18.31 -28.60
CA ARG A 360 1.69 18.57 -29.31
C ARG A 360 2.14 17.35 -30.11
N THR A 361 2.59 17.59 -31.35
CA THR A 361 3.23 16.56 -32.19
C THR A 361 4.72 16.85 -32.35
N ILE A 362 5.56 15.82 -32.15
CA ILE A 362 7.00 15.86 -32.43
C ILE A 362 7.30 14.87 -33.55
N THR A 363 7.81 15.34 -34.68
CA THR A 363 8.23 14.47 -35.80
C THR A 363 9.74 14.28 -35.76
N LEU A 364 10.19 13.06 -35.47
CA LEU A 364 11.59 12.68 -35.56
C LEU A 364 11.89 12.25 -37.00
N ARG A 365 12.84 12.91 -37.65
CA ARG A 365 13.32 12.54 -38.99
C ARG A 365 14.72 11.95 -38.86
N PRO A 366 15.01 10.83 -39.55
CA PRO A 366 16.39 10.37 -39.63
C PRO A 366 17.26 11.46 -40.28
N PRO A 367 18.54 11.57 -39.90
CA PRO A 367 19.46 12.43 -40.63
C PRO A 367 19.50 12.01 -42.10
N ALA A 368 19.62 12.99 -43.00
CA ALA A 368 19.81 12.69 -44.42
C ALA A 368 21.05 11.78 -44.56
N PRO A 369 21.01 10.74 -45.42
CA PRO A 369 22.19 9.92 -45.66
C PRO A 369 23.32 10.85 -46.11
N ALA A 370 24.50 10.71 -45.49
CA ALA A 370 25.67 11.50 -45.89
C ALA A 370 25.87 11.27 -47.39
N THR A 371 25.74 12.33 -48.19
CA THR A 371 26.17 12.30 -49.59
C THR A 371 27.61 11.81 -49.59
N ALA A 372 27.86 10.64 -50.16
CA ALA A 372 29.21 10.18 -50.42
C ALA A 372 29.90 11.32 -51.17
N GLN A 373 30.88 11.97 -50.54
CA GLN A 373 31.77 12.85 -51.25
C GLN A 373 32.37 12.00 -52.36
N ASP A 374 32.08 12.35 -53.61
CA ASP A 374 32.77 11.77 -54.75
C ASP A 374 34.27 11.95 -54.51
N PRO A 375 35.05 10.87 -54.30
CA PRO A 375 36.48 10.99 -54.09
C PRO A 375 37.22 11.50 -55.34
N ASN A 376 36.51 11.69 -56.47
CA ASN A 376 37.05 12.20 -57.73
C ASN A 376 36.44 13.54 -58.14
N GLY A 377 36.27 14.47 -57.20
CA GLY A 377 35.99 15.87 -57.52
C GLY A 377 36.94 16.39 -58.61
N ARG A 378 36.40 16.57 -59.83
CA ARG A 378 37.06 17.31 -60.91
C ARG A 378 36.92 18.81 -60.69
#